data_AF-A0A1R1SC50-F1
#
_entry.id   AF-A0A1R1SC50-F1
#
_cell.length_a   1.000
_cell.length_b   1.000
_cell.length_c   1.000
_cell.angle_alpha   90.00
_cell.angle_beta   90.00
_cell.angle_gamma   90.00
#
_symmetry.space_group_name_H-M   'P 1'
#
loop_
_entity.id
_entity.type
_entity.pdbx_description
1 polymer ?
#
loop_
_entity_poly.entity_id
_entity_poly.type
_entity_poly.pdbx_seq_one_letter_code
_entity_poly.pdbx_strand_id
1 'polypeptide(L)'
;MAAWEPPEGKTLYAKQPDRAWARMWEDEARLRLNRAFDEALGGLPTDLHVTCLVIRDAPGPALCAVARRPEDLLIVGAARPHGLRARAHRNPVRRYVLTTARCAVLTVPGPRLLRGEARTLRLVPSPSFAPDTAGRHETAP
;
A
#
# COMPACT_ATOMS: atom_id res chain seq x y z
N MET A 1 5.64 -0.19 -3.02
CA MET A 1 4.82 -1.41 -2.98
C MET A 1 3.63 -1.19 -2.07
N ALA A 2 2.41 -1.48 -2.56
CA ALA A 2 1.18 -1.45 -1.78
C ALA A 2 0.49 -2.83 -1.87
N ALA A 3 -0.16 -3.25 -0.79
CA ALA A 3 -0.91 -4.51 -0.70
C ALA A 3 -2.25 -4.23 0.00
N TRP A 4 -3.34 -4.80 -0.52
CA TRP A 4 -4.71 -4.57 -0.04
C TRP A 4 -5.45 -5.91 0.17
N GLU A 5 -6.27 -5.97 1.21
CA GLU A 5 -7.12 -7.13 1.55
C GLU A 5 -8.59 -6.67 1.65
N PRO A 6 -9.55 -7.39 1.02
CA PRO A 6 -10.96 -7.02 1.08
C PRO A 6 -11.53 -7.15 2.50
N PRO A 7 -12.56 -6.34 2.85
CA PRO A 7 -13.10 -6.27 4.22
C PRO A 7 -13.79 -7.56 4.71
N GLU A 8 -14.01 -8.54 3.83
CA GLU A 8 -14.91 -9.68 4.08
C GLU A 8 -14.14 -11.00 3.86
N GLY A 9 -14.05 -11.81 4.92
CA GLY A 9 -13.13 -12.95 5.03
C GLY A 9 -13.11 -13.93 3.84
N LYS A 10 -11.93 -14.54 3.66
CA LYS A 10 -11.43 -15.40 2.55
C LYS A 10 -12.34 -16.53 2.00
N THR A 11 -13.54 -16.75 2.50
CA THR A 11 -14.33 -17.97 2.19
C THR A 11 -15.48 -17.78 1.21
N LEU A 12 -16.08 -16.59 1.07
CA LEU A 12 -17.20 -16.36 0.13
C LEU A 12 -16.78 -15.80 -1.25
N TYR A 13 -15.64 -15.10 -1.34
CA TYR A 13 -15.15 -14.51 -2.60
C TYR A 13 -14.42 -15.51 -3.52
N ALA A 14 -14.20 -16.74 -3.06
CA ALA A 14 -13.40 -17.74 -3.78
C ALA A 14 -14.12 -18.34 -5.01
N LYS A 15 -15.44 -18.18 -5.15
CA LYS A 15 -16.21 -18.88 -6.21
C LYS A 15 -16.23 -18.16 -7.55
N GLN A 16 -16.32 -16.82 -7.60
CA GLN A 16 -16.07 -16.03 -8.81
C GLN A 16 -15.68 -14.60 -8.40
N PRO A 17 -14.38 -14.27 -8.27
CA PRO A 17 -13.97 -12.88 -8.17
C PRO A 17 -14.28 -12.20 -9.50
N ASP A 18 -15.15 -11.20 -9.49
CA ASP A 18 -15.39 -10.39 -10.67
C ASP A 18 -14.05 -9.78 -11.12
N ARG A 19 -13.54 -10.27 -12.26
CA ARG A 19 -12.22 -9.90 -12.77
C ARG A 19 -12.15 -8.40 -13.06
N ALA A 20 -13.28 -7.74 -13.33
CA ALA A 20 -13.34 -6.30 -13.52
C ALA A 20 -13.04 -5.57 -12.20
N TRP A 21 -13.60 -6.04 -11.08
CA TRP A 21 -13.34 -5.46 -9.77
C TRP A 21 -11.89 -5.65 -9.33
N ALA A 22 -11.33 -6.85 -9.54
CA ALA A 22 -9.93 -7.11 -9.20
C ALA A 22 -8.97 -6.19 -9.98
N ARG A 23 -9.24 -5.95 -11.27
CA ARG A 23 -8.47 -5.02 -12.11
C ARG A 23 -8.61 -3.58 -11.65
N MET A 24 -9.83 -3.14 -11.35
CA MET A 24 -10.08 -1.80 -10.83
C MET A 24 -9.28 -1.52 -9.55
N TRP A 25 -9.24 -2.48 -8.61
CA TRP A 25 -8.44 -2.35 -7.39
C TRP A 25 -6.93 -2.35 -7.66
N GLU A 26 -6.45 -3.11 -8.65
CA GLU A 26 -5.04 -3.09 -9.05
C GLU A 26 -4.65 -1.74 -9.65
N ASP A 27 -5.48 -1.19 -10.53
CA ASP A 27 -5.28 0.11 -11.17
C ASP A 27 -5.29 1.24 -10.13
N GLU A 28 -6.24 1.22 -9.18
CA GLU A 28 -6.30 2.18 -8.08
C GLU A 28 -5.03 2.09 -7.20
N ALA A 29 -4.58 0.87 -6.87
CA ALA A 29 -3.35 0.68 -6.11
C ALA A 29 -2.12 1.18 -6.87
N ARG A 30 -2.08 1.04 -8.20
CA ARG A 30 -1.01 1.53 -9.07
C ARG A 30 -1.00 3.05 -9.11
N LEU A 31 -2.16 3.68 -9.28
CA LEU A 31 -2.32 5.13 -9.24
C LEU A 31 -1.85 5.70 -7.90
N ARG A 32 -2.27 5.08 -6.80
CA ARG A 32 -1.86 5.50 -5.46
C ARG A 32 -0.35 5.37 -5.25
N LEU A 33 0.27 4.32 -5.78
CA LEU A 33 1.71 4.13 -5.71
C LEU A 33 2.47 5.21 -6.49
N ASN A 34 2.04 5.50 -7.73
CA ASN A 34 2.67 6.55 -8.55
C ASN A 34 2.51 7.92 -7.92
N ARG A 35 1.30 8.26 -7.44
CA ARG A 35 1.05 9.53 -6.74
C ARG A 35 1.96 9.72 -5.52
N ALA A 36 2.28 8.65 -4.79
CA ALA A 36 3.20 8.75 -3.66
C ALA A 36 4.64 9.12 -4.11
N PHE A 37 5.08 8.69 -5.29
CA PHE A 37 6.34 9.15 -5.89
C PHE A 37 6.23 10.62 -6.32
N ASP A 38 5.13 11.01 -6.96
CA ASP A 38 4.88 12.39 -7.36
C ASP A 38 4.92 13.34 -6.15
N GLU A 39 4.22 12.99 -5.07
CA GLU A 39 4.15 13.80 -3.85
C GLU A 39 5.48 13.85 -3.08
N ALA A 40 6.23 12.75 -3.02
CA ALA A 40 7.44 12.67 -2.20
C ALA A 40 8.71 13.14 -2.94
N LEU A 41 8.77 12.93 -4.25
CA LEU A 41 9.98 13.10 -5.06
C LEU A 41 9.77 13.98 -6.30
N GLY A 42 8.54 14.47 -6.54
CA GLY A 42 8.21 15.22 -7.76
C GLY A 42 8.08 14.35 -9.00
N GLY A 43 8.04 13.02 -8.84
CA GLY A 43 7.96 12.04 -9.91
C GLY A 43 8.82 10.81 -9.63
N LEU A 44 8.88 9.91 -10.61
CA LEU A 44 9.86 8.81 -10.59
C LEU A 44 11.25 9.37 -10.91
N PRO A 45 12.29 9.05 -10.11
CA PRO A 45 13.67 9.38 -10.43
C PRO A 45 14.05 8.87 -11.83
N THR A 46 14.69 9.72 -12.64
CA THR A 46 15.09 9.39 -14.01
C THR A 46 16.51 8.85 -14.12
N ASP A 47 17.29 9.03 -13.06
CA ASP A 47 18.67 8.56 -12.90
C ASP A 47 18.76 7.12 -12.36
N LEU A 48 17.63 6.56 -11.93
CA LEU A 48 17.53 5.20 -11.38
C LEU A 48 16.52 4.37 -12.15
N HIS A 49 16.80 3.07 -12.30
CA HIS A 49 15.79 2.14 -12.79
C HIS A 49 14.79 1.83 -11.68
N VAL A 50 13.59 2.42 -11.77
CA VAL A 50 12.52 2.23 -10.79
C VAL A 50 11.39 1.41 -11.39
N THR A 51 10.99 0.35 -10.69
CA THR A 51 9.81 -0.47 -11.04
C THR A 51 8.76 -0.40 -9.94
N CYS A 52 7.56 0.03 -10.29
CA CYS A 52 6.39 0.07 -9.40
C CYS A 52 5.61 -1.25 -9.47
N LEU A 53 5.59 -2.00 -8.37
CA LEU A 53 4.88 -3.28 -8.26
C LEU A 53 3.62 -3.15 -7.38
N VAL A 54 2.51 -3.67 -7.91
CA VAL A 54 1.26 -3.94 -7.18
C VAL A 54 1.07 -5.45 -7.17
N ILE A 55 0.96 -6.04 -5.98
CA ILE A 55 0.87 -7.49 -5.80
C ILE A 55 -0.35 -7.79 -4.96
N ARG A 56 -1.20 -8.70 -5.44
CA ARG A 56 -2.37 -9.19 -4.71
C ARG A 56 -1.96 -10.31 -3.75
N ASP A 57 -1.45 -9.93 -2.59
CA ASP A 57 -1.06 -10.84 -1.52
C ASP A 57 -0.98 -10.08 -0.18
N ALA A 58 -0.79 -10.80 0.93
CA ALA A 58 -0.46 -10.18 2.21
C ALA A 58 0.89 -9.44 2.10
N PRO A 59 1.01 -8.21 2.65
CA PRO A 59 2.18 -7.37 2.42
C PRO A 59 3.52 -8.00 2.86
N GLY A 60 3.55 -8.71 3.99
CA GLY A 60 4.78 -9.32 4.52
C GLY A 60 5.36 -10.39 3.60
N PRO A 61 4.63 -11.48 3.30
CA PRO A 61 5.05 -12.50 2.35
C PRO A 61 5.45 -11.92 0.99
N ALA A 62 4.65 -11.00 0.45
CA ALA A 62 4.89 -10.40 -0.85
C ALA A 62 6.22 -9.61 -0.89
N LEU A 63 6.53 -8.83 0.15
CA LEU A 63 7.81 -8.10 0.26
C LEU A 63 9.01 -9.08 0.29
N CYS A 64 8.91 -10.15 1.07
CA CYS A 64 9.97 -11.17 1.14
C CYS A 64 10.13 -11.96 -0.17
N ALA A 65 9.04 -12.15 -0.92
CA ALA A 65 9.08 -12.84 -2.21
C ALA A 65 9.76 -11.99 -3.30
N VAL A 66 9.54 -10.66 -3.26
CA VAL A 66 10.21 -9.72 -4.18
C VAL A 66 11.69 -9.57 -3.81
N ALA A 67 12.01 -9.34 -2.54
CA ALA A 67 13.38 -9.18 -2.05
C ALA A 67 13.98 -10.53 -1.55
N ARG A 68 14.04 -11.52 -2.45
CA ARG A 68 14.38 -12.91 -2.10
C ARG A 68 15.87 -13.22 -2.11
N ARG A 69 16.70 -12.39 -2.73
CA ARG A 69 18.12 -12.65 -2.91
C ARG A 69 18.92 -12.09 -1.73
N PRO A 70 20.00 -12.75 -1.28
CA PRO A 70 20.77 -12.29 -0.13
C PRO A 70 21.42 -10.91 -0.35
N GLU A 71 21.70 -10.54 -1.59
CA GLU A 71 22.22 -9.22 -2.00
C GLU A 71 21.16 -8.10 -2.01
N ASP A 72 19.88 -8.43 -1.86
CA ASP A 72 18.81 -7.43 -1.84
C ASP A 72 18.84 -6.61 -0.53
N LEU A 73 18.34 -5.37 -0.59
CA LEU A 73 18.08 -4.53 0.58
C LEU A 73 16.60 -4.18 0.63
N LEU A 74 15.91 -4.63 1.68
CA LEU A 74 14.50 -4.34 1.91
C LEU A 74 14.34 -3.16 2.87
N ILE A 75 13.86 -2.04 2.35
CA ILE A 75 13.62 -0.81 3.13
C ILE A 75 12.15 -0.74 3.55
N VAL A 76 11.91 -0.59 4.85
CA VAL A 76 10.55 -0.53 5.42
C VAL A 76 10.40 0.69 6.32
N GLY A 77 9.37 1.51 6.06
CA GLY A 77 9.02 2.64 6.92
C GLY A 77 8.50 2.18 8.29
N ALA A 78 9.02 2.80 9.36
CA ALA A 78 8.56 2.59 10.73
C ALA A 78 7.76 3.82 11.18
N ALA A 79 6.43 3.75 11.08
CA ALA A 79 5.56 4.74 11.69
C ALA A 79 5.75 4.73 13.22
N ARG A 80 5.97 5.89 13.83
CA ARG A 80 6.02 5.98 15.30
C ARG A 80 4.59 5.91 15.85
N PRO A 81 4.29 4.95 16.75
CA PRO A 81 2.97 4.87 17.36
C PRO A 81 2.77 6.02 18.36
N HIS A 82 1.60 6.64 18.32
CA HIS A 82 1.16 7.56 19.38
C HIS A 82 0.64 6.75 20.56
N GLY A 83 1.44 6.66 21.63
CA GLY A 83 1.07 6.01 22.88
C GLY A 83 1.48 4.52 23.01
N LEU A 84 1.49 4.03 24.26
CA LEU A 84 1.98 2.71 24.63
C LEU A 84 1.16 1.55 24.03
N ARG A 85 -0.17 1.68 24.00
CA ARG A 85 -1.08 0.66 23.41
C ARG A 85 -0.98 0.55 21.89
N ALA A 86 -0.64 1.63 21.20
CA ALA A 86 -0.39 1.63 19.76
C ALA A 86 0.94 0.95 19.37
N ARG A 87 1.84 0.71 20.34
CA ARG A 87 3.17 0.13 20.13
C ARG A 87 3.15 -1.39 20.01
N ALA A 88 2.18 -2.05 20.66
CA ALA A 88 2.08 -3.51 20.71
C ALA A 88 1.37 -4.15 19.49
N HIS A 89 0.43 -3.44 18.85
CA HIS A 89 -0.49 -4.05 17.86
C HIS A 89 -0.26 -3.67 16.39
N ARG A 90 0.72 -2.84 16.04
CA ARG A 90 0.60 -2.03 14.81
C ARG A 90 1.65 -2.19 13.71
N ASN A 91 2.47 -3.24 13.71
CA ASN A 91 3.33 -3.49 12.55
C ASN A 91 3.58 -4.97 12.24
N PRO A 92 2.52 -5.74 11.90
CA PRO A 92 2.65 -7.14 11.52
C PRO A 92 3.60 -7.33 10.33
N VAL A 93 3.63 -6.38 9.39
CA VAL A 93 4.52 -6.41 8.22
C VAL A 93 5.98 -6.29 8.64
N ARG A 94 6.34 -5.28 9.43
CA ARG A 94 7.73 -5.12 9.92
C ARG A 94 8.17 -6.32 10.74
N ARG A 95 7.31 -6.83 11.63
CA ARG A 95 7.65 -8.04 12.41
C ARG A 95 7.92 -9.21 11.49
N TYR A 96 7.03 -9.48 10.54
CA TYR A 96 7.16 -10.58 9.58
C TYR A 96 8.45 -10.47 8.76
N VAL A 97 8.70 -9.29 8.17
CA VAL A 97 9.89 -9.05 7.35
C VAL A 97 11.17 -9.24 8.18
N LEU A 98 11.25 -8.69 9.38
CA LEU A 98 12.42 -8.85 10.24
C LEU A 98 12.68 -10.29 10.67
N THR A 99 11.64 -11.13 10.75
CA THR A 99 11.79 -12.54 11.15
C THR A 99 12.01 -13.48 9.98
N THR A 100 11.62 -13.10 8.76
CA THR A 100 11.46 -14.05 7.64
C THR A 100 12.22 -13.65 6.39
N ALA A 101 12.62 -12.39 6.22
CA ALA A 101 13.41 -11.97 5.07
C ALA A 101 14.77 -12.68 5.07
N ARG A 102 15.22 -13.09 3.87
CA ARG A 102 16.55 -13.68 3.66
C ARG A 102 17.62 -12.63 3.35
N CYS A 103 17.20 -11.39 3.15
CA CYS A 103 18.00 -10.25 2.75
C CYS A 103 18.15 -9.25 3.90
N ALA A 104 19.02 -8.25 3.73
CA ALA A 104 19.17 -7.20 4.71
C ALA A 104 17.89 -6.35 4.80
N VAL A 105 17.47 -5.98 6.01
CA VAL A 105 16.26 -5.17 6.25
C VAL A 105 16.65 -3.87 6.95
N LEU A 106 16.35 -2.74 6.31
CA LEU A 106 16.57 -1.40 6.88
C LEU A 106 15.23 -0.76 7.26
N THR A 107 15.06 -0.43 8.54
CA THR A 107 13.87 0.27 9.00
C THR A 107 14.11 1.78 9.11
N VAL A 108 13.37 2.56 8.32
CA VAL A 108 13.49 4.02 8.31
C VAL A 108 12.43 4.64 9.23
N PRO A 109 12.80 5.37 10.28
CA PRO A 109 11.81 6.02 11.13
C PRO A 109 11.03 7.07 10.34
N GLY A 110 9.71 7.07 10.48
CA GLY A 110 8.87 8.13 9.90
C GLY A 110 9.20 9.51 10.50
N PRO A 111 8.81 10.60 9.80
CA PRO A 111 9.03 11.96 10.28
C PRO A 111 8.40 12.20 11.65
N ARG A 112 8.96 13.15 12.41
CA ARG A 112 8.35 13.58 13.68
C ARG A 112 7.13 14.43 13.35
N LEU A 113 5.96 13.85 13.57
CA LEU A 113 4.68 14.51 13.34
C LEU A 113 4.09 14.91 14.69
N LEU A 114 3.58 16.13 14.80
CA LEU A 114 2.82 16.59 15.95
C LEU A 114 1.49 15.81 16.05
N ARG A 115 0.88 15.84 17.24
CA ARG A 115 -0.44 15.22 17.46
C ARG A 115 -1.44 15.86 16.48
N GLY A 116 -2.07 15.05 15.64
CA GLY A 116 -3.03 15.49 14.63
C GLY A 116 -2.48 15.53 13.21
N GLU A 117 -1.21 15.87 13.02
CA GLU A 117 -0.57 15.95 11.68
C GLU A 117 -0.44 14.58 11.02
N ALA A 118 -0.20 13.53 11.82
CA ALA A 118 -0.18 12.16 11.33
C ALA A 118 -1.56 11.68 10.85
N ARG A 119 -2.65 12.28 11.38
CA ARG A 119 -3.99 12.03 10.86
C ARG A 119 -4.14 12.79 9.55
N THR A 120 -3.69 14.04 9.44
CA THR A 120 -3.69 14.81 8.19
C THR A 120 -2.93 14.10 7.08
N LEU A 121 -1.71 13.58 7.31
CA LEU A 121 -0.97 12.82 6.29
C LEU A 121 -1.62 11.49 5.89
N ARG A 122 -2.39 10.87 6.78
CA ARG A 122 -3.21 9.68 6.44
C ARG A 122 -4.52 10.04 5.78
N LEU A 123 -5.04 11.22 6.13
CA LEU A 123 -6.35 11.69 5.75
C LEU A 123 -6.30 12.57 4.54
N VAL A 124 -5.15 13.10 4.06
CA VAL A 124 -5.04 13.87 2.82
C VAL A 124 -5.86 13.10 1.80
N PRO A 125 -7.11 13.52 1.58
CA PRO A 125 -7.91 12.92 0.56
C PRO A 125 -7.37 13.61 -0.67
N SER A 126 -6.90 12.85 -1.65
CA SER A 126 -6.78 13.43 -2.97
C SER A 126 -8.14 14.06 -3.32
N PRO A 127 -8.18 15.32 -3.78
CA PRO A 127 -9.43 15.98 -4.14
C PRO A 127 -10.02 15.31 -5.37
N SER A 128 -10.77 14.24 -5.14
CA SER A 128 -11.81 13.60 -5.97
C SER A 128 -11.94 12.16 -5.51
N PHE A 129 -12.76 11.96 -4.47
CA PHE A 129 -13.31 10.67 -4.14
C PHE A 129 -14.83 10.80 -4.20
N ALA A 130 -15.35 10.82 -5.42
CA ALA A 130 -16.72 10.44 -5.73
C ALA A 130 -16.61 9.50 -6.94
N PRO A 131 -17.10 8.25 -6.86
CA PRO A 131 -17.38 7.52 -8.09
C PRO A 131 -18.37 8.39 -8.88
N ASP A 132 -18.09 8.63 -10.15
CA ASP A 132 -19.07 9.20 -11.06
C ASP A 132 -20.25 8.24 -11.16
N THR A 133 -21.24 8.42 -10.29
CA THR A 133 -22.58 7.86 -10.44
C THR A 133 -23.45 8.89 -11.18
N ALA A 134 -23.02 9.36 -12.34
CA ALA A 134 -23.85 10.15 -13.25
C ALA A 134 -23.50 9.84 -14.71
N GLY A 135 -23.69 8.57 -15.09
CA GLY A 135 -23.46 8.06 -16.44
C GLY A 135 -24.59 7.18 -16.98
N ARG A 136 -25.80 7.75 -17.09
CA ARG A 136 -26.71 7.57 -18.25
C ARG A 136 -27.20 6.14 -18.56
N HIS A 137 -28.39 5.80 -18.05
CA HIS A 137 -29.36 4.98 -18.79
C HIS A 137 -30.64 5.81 -18.97
N GLU A 138 -30.60 6.71 -19.96
CA GLU A 138 -31.79 7.19 -20.62
C GLU A 138 -32.07 6.21 -21.76
N THR A 139 -32.97 5.27 -21.49
CA THR A 139 -33.61 4.46 -22.53
C THR A 139 -35.10 4.71 -22.43
N ALA A 140 -35.58 5.59 -23.30
CA ALA A 140 -36.91 5.56 -23.90
C ALA A 140 -36.67 5.44 -25.43
N PRO A 141 -37.57 4.84 -26.21
CA PRO A 141 -38.99 5.22 -26.25
C PRO A 141 -39.96 4.23 -25.59
#